data_AF-A0A0C1TTR6-F1
#
_entry.id   AF-A0A0C1TTR6-F1
#
_cell.length_a   1.000
_cell.length_b   1.000
_cell.length_c   1.000
_cell.angle_alpha   90.00
_cell.angle_beta   90.00
_cell.angle_gamma   90.00
#
_symmetry.space_group_name_H-M   'P 1'
#
loop_
_entity.id
_entity.type
_entity.pdbx_description
1 polymer ?
#
loop_
_entity_poly.entity_id
_entity_poly.type
_entity_poly.pdbx_seq_one_letter_code
_entity_poly.pdbx_strand_id
1 'polypeptide(L)'
;MIELFEKVFLTGLGVVSLSQKKVEECLVDLKEKYKVGEDEGKAILEKIQTMAKDVRERIEEMADVEVKRAIDRLGLVPREEYDRLAKRVEALEAKAGIGDPSTEC
;
A
#
# COMPACT_ATOMS: atom_id res chain seq x y z
N MET A 1 7.25 -5.20 -25.19
CA MET A 1 7.28 -3.85 -24.56
C MET A 1 8.51 -3.67 -23.67
N ILE A 2 8.77 -4.56 -22.71
CA ILE A 2 9.94 -4.49 -21.82
C ILE A 2 11.28 -4.51 -22.58
N GLU A 3 11.42 -5.35 -23.61
CA GLU A 3 12.67 -5.45 -24.40
C GLU A 3 13.04 -4.17 -25.18
N LEU A 4 12.05 -3.36 -25.58
CA LEU A 4 12.31 -2.09 -26.27
C LEU A 4 12.84 -1.04 -25.29
N PHE A 5 12.31 -1.02 -24.07
CA PHE A 5 12.82 -0.16 -23.01
C PHE A 5 14.26 -0.53 -22.65
N GLU A 6 14.55 -1.82 -22.48
CA GLU A 6 15.90 -2.30 -22.18
C GLU A 6 16.90 -1.92 -23.29
N LYS A 7 16.52 -2.07 -24.56
CA LYS A 7 17.36 -1.69 -25.71
C LYS A 7 17.54 -0.18 -25.84
N VAL A 8 16.51 0.62 -25.62
CA VAL A 8 16.60 2.10 -25.64
C VAL A 8 17.45 2.60 -24.47
N PHE A 9 17.30 1.99 -23.29
CA PHE A 9 18.09 2.33 -22.10
C PHE A 9 19.57 1.98 -22.30
N LEU A 10 19.88 0.78 -22.78
CA LEU A 10 21.25 0.33 -23.05
C LEU A 10 21.91 1.13 -24.19
N THR A 11 21.14 1.48 -25.23
CA THR A 11 21.61 2.34 -26.32
C THR A 11 21.83 3.77 -25.85
N GLY A 12 20.93 4.31 -25.02
CA GLY A 12 21.08 5.61 -24.38
C GLY A 12 22.33 5.67 -23.50
N LEU A 13 22.56 4.62 -22.69
CA LEU A 13 23.78 4.48 -21.88
C LEU A 13 25.04 4.35 -22.72
N GLY A 14 24.99 3.59 -23.82
CA GLY A 14 26.11 3.40 -24.74
C GLY A 14 26.50 4.70 -25.47
N VAL A 15 25.50 5.48 -25.91
CA VAL A 15 25.70 6.79 -26.55
C VAL A 15 26.27 7.81 -25.55
N VAL A 16 25.82 7.78 -24.29
CA VAL A 16 26.35 8.65 -23.22
C VAL A 16 27.77 8.24 -22.80
N SER A 17 28.10 6.94 -22.79
CA SER A 17 29.41 6.42 -22.36
C SER A 17 30.55 6.71 -23.33
N LEU A 18 30.26 6.92 -24.62
CA LEU A 18 31.30 7.19 -25.63
C LEU A 18 31.95 8.58 -25.47
N SER A 19 31.33 9.49 -24.71
CA SER A 19 31.83 10.86 -24.52
C SER A 19 32.41 11.04 -23.11
N GLN A 20 33.72 10.80 -22.95
CA GLN A 20 34.42 11.03 -21.67
C GLN A 20 34.20 12.44 -21.11
N LYS A 21 34.16 13.45 -21.98
CA LYS A 21 33.89 14.85 -21.58
C LYS A 21 32.49 15.05 -20.98
N LYS A 22 31.47 14.34 -21.50
CA LYS A 22 30.11 14.40 -20.94
C LYS A 22 30.02 13.67 -19.60
N VAL A 23 30.79 12.62 -19.41
CA VAL A 23 30.89 11.91 -18.12
C VAL A 23 31.55 12.80 -17.07
N GLU A 24 32.64 13.49 -17.42
CA GLU A 24 33.31 14.45 -16.52
C GLU A 24 32.40 15.64 -16.16
N GLU A 25 31.73 16.25 -17.14
CA GLU A 25 30.74 17.31 -16.88
C GLU A 25 29.59 16.82 -15.98
N CYS A 26 29.01 15.65 -16.27
CA CYS A 26 27.98 15.06 -15.43
C CYS A 26 28.46 14.79 -14.02
N LEU A 27 29.70 14.31 -13.84
CA LEU A 27 30.27 14.05 -12.53
C LEU A 27 30.50 15.34 -11.74
N VAL A 28 30.94 16.42 -12.40
CA VAL A 28 31.11 17.74 -11.77
C VAL A 28 29.76 18.33 -11.38
N ASP A 29 28.78 18.33 -12.28
CA ASP A 29 27.43 18.80 -12.02
C ASP A 29 26.75 17.99 -10.91
N LEU A 30 26.94 16.66 -10.92
CA LEU A 30 26.39 15.79 -9.89
C LEU A 30 27.07 16.06 -8.56
N LYS A 31 28.39 16.32 -8.54
CA LYS A 31 29.15 16.68 -7.33
C LYS A 31 28.76 18.05 -6.78
N GLU A 32 28.50 19.04 -7.63
CA GLU A 32 27.96 20.33 -7.19
C GLU A 32 26.54 20.21 -6.66
N LYS A 33 25.68 19.46 -7.34
CA LYS A 33 24.31 19.18 -6.87
C LYS A 33 24.27 18.29 -5.63
N TYR A 34 25.27 17.42 -5.42
CA TYR A 34 25.43 16.62 -4.21
C TYR A 34 26.03 17.41 -3.04
N LYS A 35 26.62 18.60 -3.28
CA LYS A 35 26.93 19.56 -2.22
C LYS A 35 25.65 20.26 -1.74
N VAL A 36 24.57 19.50 -1.59
CA VAL A 36 23.46 19.90 -0.74
C VAL A 36 24.09 20.14 0.64
N GLY A 37 24.10 21.39 1.11
CA GLY A 37 24.64 21.71 2.43
C GLY A 37 23.91 20.91 3.51
N GLU A 38 24.54 20.66 4.66
CA GLU A 38 23.93 19.90 5.76
C GLU A 38 22.52 20.38 6.13
N ASP A 39 22.26 21.69 5.98
CA ASP A 39 20.95 22.30 6.25
C ASP A 39 19.90 21.98 5.18
N GLU A 40 20.24 22.02 3.89
CA GLU A 40 19.32 21.62 2.81
C GLU A 40 19.08 20.10 2.82
N GLY A 41 20.08 19.32 3.18
CA GLY A 41 19.98 17.86 3.30
C GLY A 41 19.03 17.45 4.42
N LYS A 42 19.09 18.14 5.57
CA LYS A 42 18.14 17.96 6.68
C LYS A 42 16.70 18.30 6.25
N ALA A 43 16.49 19.41 5.56
CA ALA A 43 15.17 19.81 5.10
C ALA A 43 14.55 18.82 4.10
N ILE A 44 15.37 18.22 3.24
CA ILE A 44 14.93 17.16 2.31
C ILE A 44 14.59 15.88 3.07
N LEU A 45 15.45 15.46 4.01
CA LEU A 45 15.23 14.27 4.82
C LEU A 45 13.93 14.37 5.64
N GLU A 46 13.68 15.54 6.22
CA GLU A 46 12.48 15.83 6.99
C GLU A 46 11.22 15.79 6.11
N LYS A 47 11.27 16.35 4.90
CA LYS A 47 10.17 16.25 3.92
C LYS A 47 9.89 14.80 3.51
N ILE A 48 10.92 13.99 3.29
CA ILE A 48 10.77 12.57 2.95
C ILE A 48 10.13 11.81 4.10
N GLN A 49 10.56 12.05 5.34
CA GLN A 49 9.99 11.39 6.52
C GLN A 49 8.52 11.74 6.72
N THR A 50 8.14 13.01 6.56
CA THR A 50 6.73 13.45 6.67
C THR A 50 5.89 12.82 5.57
N MET A 51 6.37 12.87 4.32
CA MET A 51 5.64 12.27 3.19
C MET A 51 5.51 10.75 3.34
N ALA A 52 6.51 10.07 3.88
CA ALA A 52 6.45 8.64 4.16
C ALA A 52 5.42 8.29 5.24
N LYS A 53 5.26 9.12 6.28
CA LYS A 53 4.21 8.95 7.29
C LYS A 53 2.82 9.12 6.69
N ASP A 54 2.59 10.19 5.93
CA ASP A 54 1.30 10.46 5.29
C ASP A 54 0.89 9.35 4.31
N VAL A 55 1.86 8.83 3.55
CA VAL A 55 1.61 7.71 2.61
C VAL A 55 1.26 6.44 3.37
N ARG A 56 1.88 6.18 4.52
CA ARG A 56 1.59 5.00 5.34
C ARG A 56 0.15 5.02 5.88
N GLU A 57 -0.29 6.14 6.43
CA GLU A 57 -1.67 6.30 6.91
C GLU A 57 -2.68 6.11 5.77
N ARG A 58 -2.43 6.70 4.60
CA ARG A 58 -3.32 6.53 3.43
C ARG A 58 -3.38 5.09 2.94
N ILE A 59 -2.27 4.35 2.98
CA ILE A 59 -2.25 2.93 2.61
C ILE A 59 -3.05 2.11 3.61
N GLU A 60 -2.92 2.39 4.91
CA GLU A 60 -3.71 1.71 5.95
C GLU A 60 -5.21 1.97 5.77
N GLU A 61 -5.63 3.22 5.53
CA GLU A 61 -7.04 3.54 5.24
C GLU A 61 -7.54 2.83 3.97
N MET A 62 -6.75 2.82 2.90
CA MET A 62 -7.14 2.16 1.65
C MET A 62 -7.25 0.64 1.82
N ALA A 63 -6.34 0.03 2.59
CA ALA A 63 -6.38 -1.39 2.88
C ALA A 63 -7.65 -1.75 3.69
N ASP A 64 -7.97 -0.97 4.72
CA ASP A 64 -9.18 -1.19 5.53
C ASP A 64 -10.47 -1.08 4.70
N VAL A 65 -10.54 -0.10 3.80
CA VAL A 65 -11.69 0.06 2.89
C VAL A 65 -11.81 -1.11 1.94
N GLU A 66 -10.70 -1.59 1.37
CA GLU A 66 -10.74 -2.70 0.41
C GLU A 66 -11.08 -4.03 1.10
N VAL A 67 -10.57 -4.26 2.31
CA VAL A 67 -10.95 -5.43 3.14
C VAL A 67 -12.43 -5.39 3.48
N LYS A 68 -12.97 -4.25 3.92
CA LYS A 68 -14.41 -4.10 4.19
C LYS A 68 -15.25 -4.37 2.94
N ARG A 69 -14.87 -3.83 1.79
CA ARG A 69 -15.56 -4.10 0.52
C ARG A 69 -15.51 -5.57 0.11
N ALA A 70 -14.39 -6.26 0.35
CA ALA A 70 -14.28 -7.68 0.08
C ALA A 70 -15.19 -8.50 0.98
N ILE A 71 -15.23 -8.17 2.28
CA ILE A 71 -16.14 -8.78 3.27
C ILE A 71 -17.61 -8.59 2.83
N ASP A 72 -17.99 -7.37 2.45
CA ASP A 72 -19.35 -7.07 1.98
C ASP A 72 -19.72 -7.84 0.72
N ARG A 73 -18.81 -7.91 -0.26
CA ARG A 73 -19.02 -8.64 -1.53
C ARG A 73 -19.16 -10.14 -1.33
N LEU A 74 -18.41 -10.70 -0.38
CA LEU A 74 -18.48 -12.12 -0.03
C LEU A 74 -19.68 -12.44 0.89
N GLY A 75 -20.40 -11.41 1.36
CA GLY A 75 -21.52 -11.56 2.30
C GLY A 75 -21.08 -12.08 3.67
N LEU A 76 -19.81 -11.84 4.05
CA LEU A 76 -19.29 -12.27 5.33
C LEU A 76 -19.73 -11.30 6.41
N VAL A 77 -20.29 -11.84 7.50
CA VAL A 77 -20.79 -11.04 8.62
C VAL A 77 -19.78 -11.08 9.77
N PRO A 78 -19.49 -9.95 10.46
CA PRO A 78 -18.63 -9.97 11.64
C PRO A 78 -19.14 -10.95 12.70
N ARG A 79 -18.23 -11.65 13.38
CA ARG A 79 -18.57 -12.66 14.39
C ARG A 79 -19.46 -12.11 15.51
N GLU A 80 -19.19 -10.91 15.97
CA GLU A 80 -19.99 -10.27 17.01
C GLU A 80 -21.44 -10.01 16.57
N GLU A 81 -21.65 -9.70 15.29
CA GLU A 81 -22.98 -9.45 14.75
C GLU A 81 -23.74 -10.75 14.55
N TYR A 82 -23.04 -11.80 14.11
CA TYR A 82 -23.55 -13.17 14.08
C TYR A 82 -23.97 -13.66 15.48
N ASP A 83 -23.12 -13.50 16.49
CA ASP A 83 -23.41 -13.95 17.86
C ASP A 83 -24.60 -13.19 18.47
N ARG A 84 -24.71 -11.88 18.18
CA ARG A 84 -25.89 -11.09 18.56
C ARG A 84 -27.16 -11.61 17.90
N LEU A 85 -27.08 -11.99 16.62
CA LEU A 85 -28.22 -12.57 15.90
C LEU A 85 -28.57 -13.95 16.47
N ALA A 86 -27.59 -14.81 16.70
CA ALA A 86 -27.78 -16.15 17.27
C ALA A 86 -28.50 -16.09 18.63
N LYS A 87 -28.04 -15.24 19.55
CA LYS A 87 -28.70 -15.04 20.86
C LYS A 87 -30.15 -14.55 20.73
N ARG A 88 -30.42 -13.68 19.75
CA ARG A 88 -31.79 -13.20 19.49
C ARG A 88 -32.66 -14.32 18.94
N VAL A 89 -32.12 -15.16 18.06
CA VAL A 89 -32.82 -16.33 17.50
C VAL A 89 -33.13 -17.33 18.60
N GLU A 90 -32.15 -17.72 19.42
CA GLU A 90 -32.36 -18.61 20.59
C GLU A 90 -33.46 -18.09 21.52
N ALA A 91 -33.46 -16.78 21.83
CA ALA A 91 -34.46 -16.18 22.67
C ALA A 91 -35.87 -16.15 22.05
N LEU A 92 -35.96 -16.12 20.71
CA LEU A 92 -37.24 -16.18 19.99
C LEU A 92 -37.75 -17.61 19.88
N GLU A 93 -36.85 -18.57 19.59
CA GLU A 93 -37.14 -20.01 19.55
C GLU A 93 -37.65 -20.52 20.90
N ALA A 94 -36.98 -20.13 22.00
CA ALA A 94 -37.41 -20.42 23.36
C ALA A 94 -38.81 -19.87 23.68
N LYS A 95 -39.16 -18.69 23.14
CA LYS A 95 -40.51 -18.10 23.30
C LYS A 95 -41.57 -18.77 22.43
N ALA A 96 -41.18 -19.22 21.24
CA ALA A 96 -42.06 -19.90 20.30
C ALA A 96 -42.27 -21.38 20.66
N GLY A 97 -41.49 -21.93 21.60
CA GLY A 97 -41.53 -23.35 21.97
C GLY A 97 -40.97 -24.28 20.89
N ILE A 98 -40.22 -23.73 19.94
CA ILE A 98 -39.53 -24.47 18.88
C ILE A 98 -38.13 -24.76 19.43
N GLY A 99 -37.82 -26.03 19.69
CA GLY A 99 -36.46 -26.44 20.05
C GLY A 99 -35.52 -26.29 18.85
N ASP A 100 -34.23 -26.06 19.11
CA ASP A 100 -33.20 -25.90 18.08
C ASP A 100 -33.20 -27.10 17.10
N PRO A 101 -33.57 -26.91 15.82
CA PRO A 101 -33.59 -27.99 14.82
C PRO A 101 -32.19 -28.55 14.51
N SER A 102 -31.13 -27.86 14.93
CA SER A 102 -29.74 -28.20 14.63
C SER A 102 -29.17 -29.31 15.51
N THR A 103 -29.83 -29.64 16.63
CA THR A 103 -29.33 -30.63 17.61
C THR A 103 -29.72 -32.08 17.26
N GLU A 104 -30.45 -32.32 16.16
CA GLU A 104 -30.90 -33.66 15.72
C GLU A 104 -29.95 -34.37 14.73
N CYS A 105 -28.73 -33.86 14.50
CA CYS A 105 -27.72 -34.53 13.67
C CYS A 105 -26.68 -35.33 14.48
#